data_AF-A0A377LWZ0-F1
#
_entry.id   AF-A0A377LWZ0-F1
#
_cell.length_a   1.000
_cell.length_b   1.000
_cell.length_c   1.000
_cell.angle_alpha   90.00
_cell.angle_beta   90.00
_cell.angle_gamma   90.00
#
_symmetry.space_group_name_H-M   'P 1'
#
loop_
_entity.id
_entity.type
_entity.pdbx_description
1 polymer ?
#
loop_
_entity_poly.entity_id
_entity_poly.type
_entity_poly.pdbx_seq_one_letter_code
_entity_poly.pdbx_strand_id
1 'polypeptide(L)'
;MIAWAVSRAIDGERWQNIVDALPGIARYAQEANTTTFSASLAARIELALKTVREAHGIDSASEQVYQLIGAGTNTIESVPAAIAMVELAGTDPNRCAILCQPRW
;
A
#
# COMPACT_ATOMS: atom_id res chain seq x y z
N MET A 1 -7.13 9.70 2.47
CA MET A 1 -5.68 9.39 2.60
C MET A 1 -4.92 9.48 1.29
N ILE A 2 -5.36 8.83 0.19
CA ILE A 2 -4.57 8.79 -1.05
C ILE A 2 -4.39 10.20 -1.65
N ALA A 3 -5.44 11.01 -1.67
CA ALA A 3 -5.34 12.42 -2.09
C ALA A 3 -4.30 13.22 -1.28
N TRP A 4 -4.19 12.95 0.04
CA TRP A 4 -3.17 13.57 0.89
C TRP A 4 -1.76 13.12 0.47
N ALA A 5 -1.55 11.82 0.24
CA ALA A 5 -0.27 11.28 -0.21
C ALA A 5 0.16 11.85 -1.58
N VAL A 6 -0.78 11.97 -2.52
CA VAL A 6 -0.55 12.58 -3.83
C VAL A 6 -0.18 14.06 -3.68
N SER A 7 -0.89 14.81 -2.83
CA SER A 7 -0.54 16.22 -2.55
C SER A 7 0.90 16.34 -2.05
N ARG A 8 1.32 15.47 -1.11
CA ARG A 8 2.69 15.46 -0.60
C ARG A 8 3.73 15.12 -1.66
N ALA A 9 3.42 14.17 -2.54
CA ALA A 9 4.30 13.84 -3.65
C ALA A 9 4.44 15.01 -4.65
N ILE A 10 3.35 15.73 -4.93
CA ILE A 10 3.37 16.95 -5.77
C ILE A 10 4.23 18.04 -5.13
N ASP A 11 4.17 18.18 -3.80
CA ASP A 11 5.01 19.12 -3.03
C ASP A 11 6.49 18.69 -2.95
N GLY A 12 6.87 17.57 -3.56
CA GLY A 12 8.25 17.07 -3.59
C GLY A 12 8.68 16.31 -2.33
N GLU A 13 7.72 15.92 -1.48
CA GLU A 13 8.03 15.11 -0.30
C GLU A 13 8.56 13.73 -0.69
N ARG A 14 9.60 13.26 0.02
CA ARG A 14 10.18 11.95 -0.25
C ARG A 14 9.18 10.85 0.06
N TRP A 15 9.14 9.83 -0.81
CA TRP A 15 8.28 8.67 -0.64
C TRP A 15 8.35 8.05 0.75
N GLN A 16 9.55 7.91 1.34
CA GLN A 16 9.73 7.36 2.68
C GLN A 16 8.92 8.11 3.75
N ASN A 17 8.90 9.45 3.69
CA ASN A 17 8.15 10.26 4.64
C ASN A 17 6.64 10.08 4.44
N ILE A 18 6.20 10.02 3.18
CA ILE A 18 4.79 9.82 2.83
C ILE A 18 4.32 8.46 3.33
N VAL A 19 5.06 7.39 3.01
CA VAL A 19 4.66 6.01 3.32
C VAL A 19 4.69 5.72 4.82
N ASP A 20 5.63 6.31 5.56
CA ASP A 20 5.68 6.15 7.02
C ASP A 20 4.54 6.92 7.74
N ALA A 21 4.04 8.01 7.15
CA ALA A 21 2.90 8.76 7.69
C ALA A 21 1.53 8.16 7.31
N LEU A 22 1.45 7.38 6.22
CA LEU A 22 0.20 6.87 5.67
C LEU A 22 -0.68 6.09 6.67
N PRO A 23 -0.16 5.17 7.50
CA PRO A 23 -0.97 4.46 8.48
C PRO A 23 -1.66 5.41 9.48
N GLY A 24 -0.96 6.45 9.93
CA GLY A 24 -1.53 7.47 10.83
C GLY A 24 -2.67 8.25 10.19
N ILE A 25 -2.49 8.68 8.94
CA ILE A 25 -3.53 9.38 8.17
C ILE A 25 -4.73 8.47 7.88
N ALA A 26 -4.49 7.18 7.59
CA ALA A 26 -5.55 6.19 7.38
C ALA A 26 -6.40 5.99 8.64
N ARG A 27 -5.74 5.85 9.80
CA ARG A 27 -6.40 5.72 11.11
C ARG A 27 -7.28 6.93 11.40
N TYR A 28 -6.71 8.13 11.29
CA TYR A 28 -7.43 9.39 11.48
C TYR A 28 -8.68 9.49 10.57
N ALA A 29 -8.54 9.16 9.29
CA ALA A 29 -9.65 9.21 8.35
C ALA A 29 -10.74 8.15 8.62
N GLN A 30 -10.35 6.97 9.08
CA GLN A 30 -11.27 5.87 9.40
C GLN A 30 -12.06 6.17 10.68
N GLU A 31 -11.41 6.70 11.72
CA GLU A 31 -12.05 7.10 12.99
C GLU A 31 -12.96 8.34 12.84
N ALA A 32 -12.71 9.18 11.83
CA ALA A 32 -13.58 10.31 11.52
C ALA A 32 -14.91 9.93 10.84
N ASN A 33 -15.01 8.71 10.27
CA ASN A 33 -16.19 8.23 9.53
C ASN A 33 -16.66 6.86 10.04
N THR A 34 -16.94 6.77 11.35
CA THR A 34 -17.29 5.55 12.09
C THR A 34 -18.71 5.02 11.79
N THR A 35 -19.14 4.96 10.54
CA THR A 35 -20.47 4.46 10.17
C THR A 35 -20.47 3.02 9.66
N THR A 36 -19.31 2.37 9.52
CA THR A 36 -19.21 0.99 9.03
C THR A 36 -18.05 0.26 9.70
N PHE A 37 -18.36 -0.84 10.41
CA PHE A 37 -17.34 -1.74 10.95
C PHE A 37 -16.54 -2.35 9.80
N SER A 38 -15.23 -2.08 9.77
CA SER A 38 -14.30 -2.64 8.79
C SER A 38 -12.96 -2.90 9.47
N ALA A 39 -12.12 -3.74 8.87
CA ALA A 39 -10.76 -3.95 9.34
C ALA A 39 -9.99 -2.62 9.39
N SER A 40 -9.02 -2.52 10.30
CA SER A 40 -8.15 -1.34 10.39
C SER A 40 -7.35 -1.18 9.10
N LEU A 41 -7.63 -0.12 8.34
CA LEU A 41 -6.91 0.16 7.11
C LEU A 41 -5.44 0.50 7.40
N ALA A 42 -5.20 1.21 8.51
CA ALA A 42 -3.87 1.53 8.99
C ALA A 42 -3.03 0.26 9.25
N ALA A 43 -3.58 -0.70 10.00
CA ALA A 43 -2.88 -1.95 10.31
C ALA A 43 -2.60 -2.78 9.06
N ARG A 44 -3.51 -2.74 8.07
CA ARG A 44 -3.30 -3.43 6.80
C ARG A 44 -2.22 -2.80 5.94
N ILE A 45 -2.08 -1.46 5.94
CA ILE A 45 -0.97 -0.77 5.27
C ILE A 45 0.36 -1.15 5.93
N GLU A 46 0.41 -1.14 7.26
CA GLU A 46 1.61 -1.55 8.02
C GLU A 46 2.01 -2.99 7.70
N LEU A 47 1.03 -3.91 7.65
CA LEU A 47 1.26 -5.30 7.27
C LEU A 47 1.82 -5.41 5.84
N ALA A 48 1.20 -4.73 4.88
CA ALA A 48 1.62 -4.79 3.47
C ALA A 48 3.05 -4.27 3.27
N LEU A 49 3.42 -3.18 3.92
CA LEU A 49 4.78 -2.62 3.89
C LEU A 49 5.79 -3.57 4.53
N LYS A 50 5.44 -4.16 5.68
CA LYS A 50 6.28 -5.15 6.35
C LYS A 50 6.55 -6.35 5.43
N THR A 51 5.50 -6.88 4.80
CA THR A 51 5.59 -8.02 3.87
C THR A 51 6.60 -7.78 2.75
N VAL A 52 6.55 -6.63 2.06
CA VAL A 52 7.50 -6.35 0.97
C VAL A 52 8.91 -6.02 1.46
N ARG A 53 9.05 -5.40 2.64
CA ARG A 53 10.36 -5.08 3.24
C ARG A 53 11.10 -6.30 3.76
N GLU A 54 10.38 -7.32 4.23
CA GLU A 54 10.94 -8.56 4.76
C GLU A 54 11.09 -9.66 3.70
N ALA A 55 10.49 -9.50 2.52
CA ALA A 55 10.52 -10.52 1.48
C ALA A 55 11.91 -10.71 0.86
N HIS A 56 12.26 -11.97 0.59
CA HIS A 56 13.51 -12.36 -0.05
C HIS A 56 13.34 -12.42 -1.57
N GLY A 57 13.29 -11.24 -2.19
CA GLY A 57 13.21 -11.10 -3.64
C GLY A 57 11.82 -10.72 -4.15
N ILE A 58 11.81 -10.19 -5.37
CA ILE A 58 10.67 -9.48 -5.94
C ILE A 58 9.47 -10.40 -6.17
N ASP A 59 9.67 -11.57 -6.79
CA ASP A 59 8.58 -12.50 -7.10
C ASP A 59 7.91 -13.03 -5.81
N SER A 60 8.71 -13.35 -4.79
CA SER A 60 8.20 -13.77 -3.48
C SER A 60 7.43 -12.64 -2.79
N ALA A 61 7.91 -11.40 -2.89
CA ALA A 61 7.23 -10.24 -2.32
C ALA A 61 5.86 -10.01 -2.98
N SER A 62 5.80 -10.02 -4.32
CA SER A 62 4.54 -9.84 -5.05
C SER A 62 3.54 -10.95 -4.73
N GLU A 63 3.97 -12.20 -4.69
CA GLU A 63 3.10 -13.33 -4.34
C GLU A 63 2.56 -13.19 -2.91
N GLN A 64 3.42 -12.81 -1.96
CA GLN A 64 2.98 -12.58 -0.58
C GLN A 64 2.01 -11.41 -0.46
N VAL A 65 2.15 -10.34 -1.25
CA VAL A 65 1.13 -9.27 -1.29
C VAL A 65 -0.20 -9.82 -1.77
N TYR A 66 -0.22 -10.63 -2.83
CA TYR A 66 -1.46 -11.26 -3.32
C TYR A 66 -2.11 -12.17 -2.27
N GLN A 67 -1.33 -13.04 -1.62
CA GLN A 67 -1.85 -14.04 -0.70
C GLN A 67 -2.21 -13.49 0.69
N LEU A 68 -1.42 -12.56 1.24
CA LEU A 68 -1.58 -12.07 2.61
C LEU A 68 -2.41 -10.79 2.71
N ILE A 69 -2.31 -9.92 1.71
CA ILE A 69 -2.98 -8.60 1.73
C ILE A 69 -4.27 -8.63 0.92
N GLY A 70 -4.22 -9.31 -0.23
CA GLY A 70 -5.31 -9.40 -1.19
C GLY A 70 -5.27 -8.27 -2.21
N ALA A 71 -5.51 -8.61 -3.47
CA ALA A 71 -5.64 -7.66 -4.58
C ALA A 71 -7.10 -7.54 -5.08
N GLY A 72 -8.06 -7.86 -4.21
CA GLY A 72 -9.48 -7.71 -4.48
C GLY A 72 -9.93 -6.25 -4.59
N THR A 73 -11.19 -6.02 -4.96
CA THR A 73 -11.74 -4.67 -5.18
C THR A 73 -12.07 -3.91 -3.89
N ASN A 74 -12.02 -4.57 -2.74
CA ASN A 74 -12.27 -3.91 -1.46
C ASN A 74 -11.12 -2.95 -1.14
N THR A 75 -11.43 -1.76 -0.62
CA THR A 75 -10.42 -0.75 -0.26
C THR A 75 -9.48 -1.24 0.84
N ILE A 76 -9.94 -2.13 1.72
CA ILE A 76 -9.07 -2.76 2.73
C ILE A 76 -8.09 -3.79 2.14
N GLU A 77 -8.23 -4.18 0.88
CA GLU A 77 -7.32 -5.11 0.18
C GLU A 77 -6.50 -4.34 -0.87
N SER A 78 -7.19 -3.74 -1.85
CA SER A 78 -6.58 -3.04 -2.98
C SER A 78 -5.64 -1.90 -2.57
N VAL A 79 -6.00 -1.07 -1.58
CA VAL A 79 -5.20 0.10 -1.23
C VAL A 79 -3.87 -0.30 -0.59
N PRO A 80 -3.84 -1.14 0.48
CA PRO A 80 -2.57 -1.64 1.02
C PRO A 80 -1.73 -2.39 -0.01
N ALA A 81 -2.35 -3.23 -0.85
CA ALA A 81 -1.64 -3.97 -1.88
C ALA A 81 -0.96 -3.03 -2.89
N ALA A 82 -1.68 -2.03 -3.40
CA ALA A 82 -1.12 -1.05 -4.33
C ALA A 82 0.04 -0.26 -3.71
N ILE A 83 -0.08 0.17 -2.46
CA ILE A 83 1.01 0.87 -1.74
C ILE A 83 2.25 -0.02 -1.63
N ALA A 84 2.07 -1.29 -1.28
CA ALA A 84 3.17 -2.25 -1.19
C ALA A 84 3.83 -2.51 -2.55
N MET A 85 3.06 -2.53 -3.65
CA MET A 85 3.62 -2.65 -4.99
C MET A 85 4.44 -1.42 -5.40
N VAL A 86 4.01 -0.21 -5.00
CA VAL A 86 4.79 1.02 -5.23
C VAL A 86 6.12 1.00 -4.46
N GLU A 87 6.11 0.55 -3.21
CA GLU A 87 7.32 0.34 -2.39
C GLU A 87 8.25 -0.67 -3.07
N LEU A 88 7.72 -1.83 -3.49
CA LEU A 88 8.48 -2.89 -4.13
C LEU A 88 9.07 -2.48 -5.49
N ALA A 89 8.34 -1.65 -6.24
CA ALA A 89 8.78 -1.08 -7.51
C ALA A 89 9.82 0.04 -7.32
N GLY A 90 10.08 0.50 -6.10
CA GLY A 90 10.96 1.64 -5.85
C GLY A 90 10.42 2.93 -6.47
N THR A 91 9.10 3.14 -6.42
CA THR A 91 8.39 4.31 -6.97
C THR A 91 8.46 4.49 -8.49
N ASP A 92 8.97 3.51 -9.23
CA ASP A 92 8.93 3.50 -10.70
C ASP A 92 7.59 2.91 -11.21
N PRO A 93 6.75 3.71 -11.89
CA PRO A 93 5.45 3.25 -12.38
C PRO A 93 5.56 2.15 -13.44
N ASN A 94 6.61 2.16 -14.28
CA ASN A 94 6.80 1.14 -15.31
C ASN A 94 7.15 -0.20 -14.68
N ARG A 95 8.06 -0.15 -13.70
CA ARG A 95 8.39 -1.34 -12.90
C ARG A 95 7.16 -1.85 -12.16
N CYS A 96 6.37 -0.97 -11.55
CA CYS A 96 5.13 -1.36 -10.88
C CYS A 96 4.16 -2.09 -11.84
N ALA A 97 3.99 -1.59 -13.07
CA ALA A 97 3.14 -2.24 -14.07
C ALA A 97 3.63 -3.66 -14.42
N ILE A 98 4.94 -3.84 -14.57
CA ILE A 98 5.58 -5.14 -14.82
C ILE A 98 5.38 -6.10 -13.64
N LEU A 99 5.41 -5.60 -12.41
CA LEU A 99 5.21 -6.43 -11.21
C LEU A 99 3.75 -6.83 -10.99
N CYS A 100 2.80 -6.03 -11.47
CA CYS A 100 1.37 -6.29 -11.34
C CYS A 100 0.79 -7.17 -12.47
N GLN A 101 1.61 -7.61 -13.43
CA GLN A 101 1.10 -8.40 -14.55
C GLN A 101 0.88 -9.88 -14.15
N PRO A 102 -0.19 -10.53 -14.64
CA PRO A 102 -0.38 -11.97 -14.48
C PRO A 102 0.76 -12.73 -15.18
N ARG A 103 1.38 -13.68 -14.48
CA ARG A 103 2.40 -14.57 -15.05
C ARG A 103 1.78 -15.96 -15.27
N TRP A 104 1.01 -16.10 -16.35
CA TRP A 104 0.47 -17.38 -16.82
C TRP A 104 0.97 -17.66 -18.24
#